data_AF-A0A1K2DB33-F1
#
_entry.id   AF-A0A1K2DB33-F1
#
_cell.length_a   1.000
_cell.length_b   1.000
_cell.length_c   1.000
_cell.angle_alpha   90.00
_cell.angle_beta   90.00
_cell.angle_gamma   90.00
#
_symmetry.space_group_name_H-M   'P 1'
#
loop_
_entity.id
_entity.type
_entity.pdbx_description
1 polymer ?
#
loop_
_entity_poly.entity_id
_entity_poly.type
_entity_poly.pdbx_seq_one_letter_code
_entity_poly.pdbx_strand_id
1 'polypeptide(L)'
;MTTERTVDIHPAIDTALVRRLVDTQFPQWAGLPLKPLDRSGSDHVIHRLGERLSVRPPRHAGAIGQARKESVWLPRLAPRLPLAVPVPMGVGEPDFGYPWPWAVSRWLDGEVATVEGLADSAEAAVRATRR
;
A
#
# COMPACT_ATOMS: atom_id res chain seq x y z
N MET A 1 -21.57 22.59 -17.41
CA MET A 1 -21.28 21.59 -16.37
C MET A 1 -21.08 20.26 -17.05
N THR A 2 -19.84 19.95 -17.40
CA THR A 2 -19.50 18.68 -18.06
C THR A 2 -19.09 17.73 -16.94
N THR A 3 -19.94 16.75 -16.66
CA THR A 3 -19.55 15.60 -15.85
C THR A 3 -18.44 14.87 -16.60
N GLU A 4 -17.19 15.13 -16.23
CA GLU A 4 -16.08 14.26 -16.60
C GLU A 4 -16.41 12.89 -16.06
N ARG A 5 -16.83 11.99 -16.96
CA ARG A 5 -16.85 10.57 -16.73
C ARG A 5 -15.42 10.21 -16.33
N THR A 6 -15.18 9.96 -15.05
CA THR A 6 -13.96 9.28 -14.61
C THR A 6 -13.92 7.99 -15.41
N VAL A 7 -13.11 7.96 -16.47
CA VAL A 7 -12.83 6.73 -17.20
C VAL A 7 -12.33 5.77 -16.14
N ASP A 8 -12.93 4.58 -16.04
CA ASP A 8 -12.49 3.53 -15.13
C ASP A 8 -11.13 3.01 -15.63
N ILE A 9 -10.09 3.81 -15.43
CA ILE A 9 -8.72 3.50 -15.80
C ILE A 9 -8.28 2.37 -14.87
N HIS A 10 -7.93 1.24 -15.47
CA HIS A 10 -7.30 0.11 -14.79
C HIS A 10 -5.90 -0.07 -15.38
N PRO A 11 -4.86 0.54 -14.79
CA PRO A 11 -3.52 0.47 -15.34
C PRO A 11 -3.00 -0.97 -15.25
N ALA A 12 -2.26 -1.40 -16.27
CA ALA A 12 -1.50 -2.63 -16.20
C ALA A 12 -0.30 -2.41 -15.26
N ILE A 13 -0.31 -3.10 -14.12
CA ILE A 13 0.74 -2.98 -13.09
C ILE A 13 1.51 -4.29 -13.01
N ASP A 14 2.60 -4.39 -13.78
CA ASP A 14 3.52 -5.52 -13.72
C ASP A 14 4.75 -5.20 -12.84
N THR A 15 5.52 -6.24 -12.53
CA THR A 15 6.73 -6.09 -11.70
C THR A 15 7.80 -5.22 -12.37
N ALA A 16 7.86 -5.17 -13.71
CA ALA A 16 8.83 -4.36 -14.43
C ALA A 16 8.52 -2.86 -14.30
N LEU A 17 7.25 -2.47 -14.37
CA LEU A 17 6.79 -1.11 -14.12
C LEU A 17 7.10 -0.70 -12.68
N VAL A 18 6.71 -1.51 -11.70
CA VAL A 18 6.97 -1.22 -10.28
C VAL A 18 8.47 -1.09 -10.02
N ARG A 19 9.28 -1.92 -10.66
CA ARG A 19 10.74 -1.84 -10.58
C ARG A 19 11.28 -0.50 -11.08
N ARG A 20 10.86 -0.05 -12.27
CA ARG A 20 11.29 1.25 -12.81
C ARG A 20 10.88 2.43 -11.92
N LEU A 21 9.65 2.38 -11.38
CA LEU A 21 9.14 3.37 -10.46
C LEU A 21 10.00 3.48 -9.19
N VAL A 22 10.33 2.33 -8.57
CA VAL A 22 11.20 2.27 -7.39
C VAL A 22 12.59 2.78 -7.70
N ASP A 23 13.21 2.32 -8.77
CA ASP A 23 14.59 2.68 -9.11
C ASP A 23 14.76 4.17 -9.38
N THR A 24 13.75 4.78 -10.01
CA THR A 24 13.79 6.20 -10.40
C THR A 24 13.52 7.12 -9.21
N GLN A 25 12.55 6.77 -8.37
CA GLN A 25 12.05 7.68 -7.33
C GLN A 25 12.61 7.38 -5.94
N PHE A 26 13.08 6.15 -5.71
CA PHE A 26 13.67 5.70 -4.45
C PHE A 26 15.00 4.96 -4.68
N PRO A 27 16.02 5.65 -5.21
CA PRO A 27 17.30 5.03 -5.58
C PRO A 27 17.99 4.31 -4.41
N GLN A 28 17.71 4.72 -3.16
CA GLN A 28 18.20 4.03 -1.95
C GLN A 28 17.72 2.58 -1.83
N TRP A 29 16.69 2.17 -2.57
CA TRP A 29 16.13 0.82 -2.57
C TRP A 29 16.25 0.11 -3.92
N ALA A 30 16.86 0.74 -4.93
CA ALA A 30 17.04 0.16 -6.25
C ALA A 30 17.86 -1.15 -6.23
N GLY A 31 18.59 -1.48 -5.17
CA GLY A 31 19.28 -2.78 -5.07
C GLY A 31 18.41 -3.93 -4.56
N LEU A 32 17.24 -3.64 -3.99
CA LEU A 32 16.50 -4.64 -3.21
C LEU A 32 15.71 -5.60 -4.11
N PRO A 33 15.63 -6.90 -3.74
CA PRO A 33 14.77 -7.87 -4.43
C PRO A 33 13.32 -7.40 -4.46
N LEU A 34 12.67 -7.45 -5.63
CA LEU A 34 11.26 -7.10 -5.79
C LEU A 34 10.48 -8.33 -6.24
N LYS A 35 9.49 -8.75 -5.44
CA LYS A 35 8.66 -9.93 -5.73
C LYS A 35 7.18 -9.58 -5.67
N PRO A 36 6.37 -9.91 -6.69
CA PRO A 36 4.93 -9.77 -6.60
C PRO A 36 4.38 -10.69 -5.49
N LEU A 37 3.34 -10.24 -4.81
CA LEU A 37 2.59 -11.07 -3.88
C LEU A 37 1.35 -11.61 -4.57
N ASP A 38 1.21 -12.95 -4.63
CA ASP A 38 0.11 -13.62 -5.37
C ASP A 38 -1.28 -13.17 -4.89
N ARG A 39 -1.40 -12.90 -3.58
CA ARG A 39 -2.59 -12.27 -2.99
C ARG A 39 -2.44 -10.75 -3.00
N SER A 40 -2.63 -10.15 -4.18
CA SER A 40 -2.79 -8.70 -4.29
C SER A 40 -4.08 -8.26 -3.58
N GLY A 41 -4.03 -7.13 -2.86
CA GLY A 41 -5.23 -6.57 -2.24
C GLY A 41 -6.26 -6.12 -3.29
N SER A 42 -7.50 -5.89 -2.84
CA SER A 42 -8.55 -5.31 -3.70
C SER A 42 -8.11 -3.98 -4.31
N ASP A 43 -7.49 -3.15 -3.48
CA ASP A 43 -7.20 -1.76 -3.79
C ASP A 43 -5.83 -1.56 -4.43
N HIS A 44 -4.88 -2.46 -4.15
CA HIS A 44 -3.46 -2.30 -4.47
C HIS A 44 -2.87 -3.59 -5.02
N VAL A 45 -2.04 -3.48 -6.05
CA VAL A 45 -1.04 -4.54 -6.29
C VAL A 45 0.00 -4.40 -5.20
N ILE A 46 0.49 -5.53 -4.67
CA ILE A 46 1.47 -5.54 -3.59
C ILE A 46 2.71 -6.26 -4.10
N HIS A 47 3.85 -5.58 -4.04
CA HIS A 47 5.16 -6.19 -4.24
C HIS A 47 5.95 -6.12 -2.94
N ARG A 48 6.59 -7.21 -2.56
CA ARG A 48 7.57 -7.23 -1.48
C ARG A 48 8.90 -6.70 -1.99
N LEU A 49 9.47 -5.71 -1.30
CA LEU A 49 10.72 -5.04 -1.63
C LEU A 49 11.74 -5.29 -0.51
N GLY A 50 12.75 -6.10 -0.81
CA GLY A 50 13.63 -6.67 0.20
C GLY A 50 12.83 -7.46 1.25
N GLU A 51 13.29 -7.42 2.50
CA GLU A 51 12.65 -8.16 3.59
C GLU A 51 11.65 -7.32 4.37
N ARG A 52 11.80 -5.99 4.32
CA ARG A 52 11.19 -5.06 5.29
C ARG A 52 10.25 -4.04 4.68
N LEU A 53 10.06 -4.06 3.35
CA LEU A 53 9.25 -3.07 2.66
C LEU A 53 8.24 -3.74 1.72
N SER A 54 7.17 -3.03 1.44
CA SER A 54 6.25 -3.32 0.34
C SER A 54 6.01 -2.09 -0.50
N VAL A 55 5.77 -2.32 -1.79
CA VAL A 55 5.35 -1.33 -2.77
C VAL A 55 3.87 -1.56 -3.05
N ARG A 56 3.05 -0.53 -2.91
CA ARG A 56 1.59 -0.59 -3.00
C ARG A 56 1.07 0.44 -4.01
N PRO A 57 1.15 0.16 -5.33
CA PRO A 57 0.46 0.96 -6.34
C PRO A 57 -1.06 0.67 -6.35
N PRO A 58 -1.91 1.72 -6.28
CA PRO A 58 -3.35 1.61 -6.50
C PRO A 58 -3.73 0.90 -7.82
N ARG A 59 -4.79 0.09 -7.80
CA ARG A 59 -5.36 -0.62 -8.96
C ARG A 59 -6.51 0.11 -9.64
N HIS A 60 -7.18 1.01 -8.92
CA HIS A 60 -8.34 1.75 -9.40
C HIS A 60 -8.41 3.14 -8.75
N ALA A 61 -9.22 4.03 -9.32
CA ALA A 61 -9.28 5.43 -8.92
C ALA A 61 -9.68 5.65 -7.45
N GLY A 62 -10.54 4.79 -6.90
CA GLY A 62 -10.95 4.85 -5.48
C GLY A 62 -9.81 4.73 -4.46
N ALA A 63 -8.66 4.15 -4.84
CA ALA A 63 -7.53 3.93 -3.94
C ALA A 63 -6.44 5.02 -4.02
N ILE A 64 -6.49 5.93 -5.01
CA ILE A 64 -5.44 6.95 -5.27
C ILE A 64 -5.12 7.80 -4.04
N GLY A 65 -6.14 8.17 -3.26
CA GLY A 65 -5.97 9.03 -2.10
C GLY A 65 -5.30 8.35 -0.91
N GLN A 66 -5.17 7.01 -0.90
CA GLN A 66 -4.70 6.27 0.28
C GLN A 66 -3.22 6.57 0.57
N ALA A 67 -2.34 6.55 -0.43
CA ALA A 67 -0.91 6.77 -0.24
C ALA A 67 -0.59 8.10 0.50
N ARG A 68 -1.22 9.20 0.06
CA ARG A 68 -1.02 10.52 0.69
C ARG A 68 -1.70 10.64 2.05
N LYS A 69 -2.89 10.04 2.24
CA LYS A 69 -3.57 10.05 3.54
C LYS A 69 -2.79 9.24 4.57
N GLU A 70 -2.35 8.04 4.21
CA GLU A 70 -1.60 7.15 5.07
C GLU A 70 -0.26 7.77 5.48
N SER A 71 0.45 8.46 4.58
CA SER A 71 1.74 9.09 4.90
C SER A 71 1.63 10.21 5.94
N VAL A 72 0.47 10.88 6.00
CA VAL A 72 0.19 11.93 6.98
C VAL A 72 -0.23 11.34 8.32
N TRP A 73 -1.12 10.35 8.31
CA TRP A 73 -1.80 9.88 9.52
C TRP A 73 -1.12 8.69 10.19
N LEU A 74 -0.62 7.70 9.44
CA LEU A 74 -0.06 6.49 10.03
C LEU A 74 1.18 6.72 10.89
N PRO A 75 2.13 7.61 10.56
CA PRO A 75 3.24 7.91 11.46
C PRO A 75 2.79 8.50 12.81
N ARG A 76 1.66 9.23 12.83
CA ARG A 76 1.10 9.84 14.06
C ARG A 76 0.31 8.84 14.89
N LEU A 77 -0.38 7.91 14.21
CA LEU A 77 -1.21 6.90 14.85
C LEU A 77 -0.39 5.70 15.33
N ALA A 78 0.62 5.25 14.58
CA ALA A 78 1.36 4.02 14.87
C ALA A 78 1.90 3.93 16.31
N PRO A 79 2.47 4.99 16.93
CA PRO A 79 2.96 4.92 18.32
C PRO A 79 1.84 4.75 19.36
N ARG A 80 0.59 4.98 18.97
CA ARG A 80 -0.60 4.96 19.83
C ARG A 80 -1.45 3.71 19.63
N LEU A 81 -1.10 2.86 18.66
CA LEU A 81 -1.84 1.64 18.36
C LEU A 81 -1.20 0.45 19.09
N PRO A 82 -2.03 -0.48 19.61
CA PRO A 82 -1.52 -1.69 20.26
C PRO A 82 -0.92 -2.69 19.27
N LEU A 83 -1.18 -2.51 17.97
CA LEU A 83 -0.72 -3.36 16.88
C LEU A 83 0.12 -2.56 15.88
N ALA A 84 1.12 -3.21 15.30
CA ALA A 84 1.94 -2.63 14.24
C ALA A 84 1.09 -2.33 12.99
N VAL A 85 1.35 -1.19 12.36
CA VAL A 85 0.71 -0.76 11.10
C VAL A 85 1.74 -0.51 10.00
N PRO A 86 1.39 -0.72 8.72
CA PRO A 86 2.31 -0.57 7.59
C PRO A 86 2.55 0.90 7.27
N VAL A 87 3.34 1.56 8.11
CA VAL A 87 3.66 2.99 7.98
C VAL A 87 4.36 3.25 6.63
N PRO A 88 3.87 4.21 5.82
CA PRO A 88 4.53 4.63 4.59
C PRO A 88 5.92 5.19 4.89
N MET A 89 6.90 4.68 4.19
CA MET A 89 8.30 5.11 4.20
C MET A 89 8.59 6.12 3.07
N GLY A 90 7.76 6.14 2.03
CA GLY A 90 7.83 7.10 0.94
C GLY A 90 6.55 7.09 0.09
N VAL A 91 6.23 8.23 -0.51
CA VAL A 91 5.14 8.37 -1.49
C VAL A 91 5.76 8.73 -2.82
N GLY A 92 5.54 7.89 -3.83
CA GLY A 92 5.96 8.13 -5.19
C GLY A 92 4.91 8.89 -5.99
N GLU A 93 5.36 9.49 -7.08
CA GLU A 93 4.56 10.24 -8.04
C GLU A 93 4.28 9.39 -9.31
N PRO A 94 3.26 9.77 -10.11
CA PRO A 94 2.99 9.16 -11.42
C PRO A 94 4.21 9.19 -12.36
N ASP A 95 4.50 8.10 -13.05
CA ASP A 95 5.57 8.01 -14.07
C ASP A 95 5.44 6.74 -14.94
N PHE A 96 6.15 6.66 -16.06
CA PHE A 96 6.21 5.49 -16.96
C PHE A 96 4.83 4.99 -17.44
N GLY A 97 3.87 5.90 -17.57
CA GLY A 97 2.48 5.59 -17.93
C GLY A 97 1.62 5.12 -16.75
N TYR A 98 2.18 5.01 -15.55
CA TYR A 98 1.40 4.82 -14.33
C TYR A 98 0.82 6.16 -13.85
N PRO A 99 -0.50 6.31 -13.71
CA PRO A 99 -1.13 7.63 -13.59
C PRO A 99 -1.26 8.17 -12.17
N TRP A 100 -0.92 7.40 -11.13
CA TRP A 100 -1.33 7.71 -9.76
C TRP A 100 -0.17 7.76 -8.77
N PRO A 101 -0.29 8.54 -7.67
CA PRO A 101 0.59 8.41 -6.54
C PRO A 101 0.50 7.02 -5.90
N TRP A 102 1.61 6.54 -5.38
CA TRP A 102 1.77 5.21 -4.81
C TRP A 102 2.67 5.27 -3.58
N ALA A 103 2.75 4.21 -2.78
CA ALA A 103 3.57 4.22 -1.57
C ALA A 103 4.52 3.03 -1.48
N VAL A 104 5.66 3.27 -0.84
CA VAL A 104 6.47 2.23 -0.21
C VAL A 104 6.19 2.27 1.28
N SER A 105 5.80 1.15 1.87
CA SER A 105 5.46 1.02 3.29
C SER A 105 6.31 -0.03 3.99
N ARG A 106 6.35 0.03 5.33
CA ARG A 106 6.91 -1.08 6.11
C ARG A 106 6.13 -2.36 5.84
N TRP A 107 6.87 -3.42 5.57
CA TRP A 107 6.34 -4.77 5.57
C TRP A 107 6.08 -5.21 7.02
N LEU A 108 4.93 -5.81 7.25
CA LEU A 108 4.60 -6.48 8.49
C LEU A 108 4.48 -7.96 8.18
N ASP A 109 5.30 -8.77 8.85
CA ASP A 109 5.18 -10.21 8.76
C ASP A 109 3.90 -10.64 9.51
N GLY A 110 2.93 -11.15 8.77
CA GLY A 110 1.65 -11.62 9.29
C GLY A 110 0.85 -12.31 8.19
N GLU A 111 -0.02 -13.24 8.57
CA GLU A 111 -1.01 -13.78 7.65
C GLU A 111 -2.06 -12.69 7.33
N VAL A 112 -2.48 -12.62 6.06
CA VAL A 112 -3.59 -11.76 5.65
C VAL A 112 -4.80 -12.14 6.51
N ALA A 113 -5.39 -11.16 7.20
CA ALA A 113 -6.64 -11.36 7.92
C ALA A 113 -7.73 -11.73 6.90
N THR A 114 -7.97 -13.03 6.74
CA THR A 114 -9.12 -13.51 5.97
C THR A 114 -10.38 -13.31 6.81
N VAL A 115 -11.55 -13.39 6.17
CA VAL A 115 -12.84 -13.25 6.86
C VAL A 115 -12.98 -14.29 8.00
N GLU A 116 -12.30 -15.44 7.88
CA GLU A 116 -12.21 -16.42 8.97
C GLU A 116 -11.31 -15.96 10.14
N GLY A 117 -10.20 -15.26 9.87
CA GLY A 117 -9.31 -14.70 10.91
C GLY A 117 -9.88 -13.46 11.62
N LEU A 118 -10.90 -12.81 11.05
CA LEU A 118 -11.65 -11.73 11.68
C LEU A 118 -12.58 -12.22 12.80
N ALA A 119 -12.98 -13.50 12.79
CA ALA A 119 -13.82 -14.08 13.83
C ALA A 119 -13.07 -14.19 15.17
N ASP A 120 -11.77 -14.51 15.15
CA ASP A 120 -10.91 -14.49 16.33
C ASP A 120 -10.38 -13.07 16.67
N SER A 121 -10.41 -12.15 15.72
CA SER A 121 -10.00 -10.74 15.92
C SER A 121 -11.13 -9.81 16.42
N ALA A 122 -12.35 -10.34 16.56
CA ALA A 122 -13.42 -9.62 17.24
C ALA A 122 -13.04 -9.29 18.71
N GLU A 123 -12.25 -10.14 19.36
CA GLU A 123 -11.72 -9.85 20.71
C GLU A 123 -10.66 -8.74 20.72
N ALA A 124 -9.82 -8.65 19.68
CA ALA A 124 -8.78 -7.62 19.58
C ALA A 124 -9.37 -6.23 19.26
N ALA A 125 -10.41 -6.17 18.43
CA ALA A 125 -11.13 -4.93 18.14
C ALA A 125 -11.96 -4.43 19.34
N VAL A 126 -12.53 -5.33 20.16
CA VAL A 126 -13.34 -4.95 21.33
C VAL A 126 -12.50 -4.41 22.50
N ARG A 127 -11.21 -4.79 22.61
CA ARG A 127 -10.32 -4.25 23.66
C ARG A 127 -9.93 -2.79 23.47
N ALA A 128 -10.09 -2.23 22.26
CA ALA A 128 -9.76 -0.84 21.96
C ALA A 128 -10.87 0.17 22.36
N THR A 129 -12.05 -0.31 22.78
CA THR A 129 -13.22 0.55 23.10
C THR A 129 -13.47 0.73 24.60
N ARG A 130 -12.46 0.48 25.46
CA ARG A 130 -12.53 0.89 26.87
C ARG A 130 -11.27 1.67 27.27
N ARG A 131 -11.32 2.98 27.06
CA ARG A 131 -10.87 3.97 28.05
C ARG A 131 -11.74 5.22 27.95
#